data_AF-A0A969NLG1-F1
#
_entry.id   AF-A0A969NLG1-F1
#
_cell.length_a   1.000
_cell.length_b   1.000
_cell.length_c   1.000
_cell.angle_alpha   90.00
_cell.angle_beta   90.00
_cell.angle_gamma   90.00
#
_symmetry.space_group_name_H-M   'P 1'
#
loop_
_entity.id
_entity.type
_entity.pdbx_description
1 polymer ?
#
loop_
_entity_poly.entity_id
_entity_poly.type
_entity_poly.pdbx_seq_one_letter_code
_entity_poly.pdbx_strand_id
1 'polypeptide(L)'
;MSYLSDADTQETTLQQMQTYSQTQLLKIAQQRVSNFHKSRHESLLERNQKGTITPQERLELQDLRLKADRLMLRKAYAWDILGTRGYSMPELEESEFSE
;
A
#
# COMPACT_ATOMS: atom_id res chain seq x y z
N MET A 1 20.12 -17.76 -8.76
CA MET A 1 18.71 -17.69 -8.33
C MET A 1 18.67 -17.04 -6.96
N SER A 2 18.53 -15.71 -6.89
CA SER A 2 18.41 -14.96 -5.62
C SER A 2 16.94 -14.65 -5.37
N TYR A 3 16.30 -15.42 -4.48
CA TYR A 3 14.93 -15.19 -4.00
C TYR A 3 14.93 -14.53 -2.61
N LEU A 4 15.85 -13.58 -2.34
CA LEU A 4 16.02 -12.99 -1.00
C LEU A 4 15.86 -11.46 -0.94
N SER A 5 15.72 -10.76 -2.06
CA SER A 5 15.88 -9.29 -2.06
C SER A 5 14.63 -8.47 -1.73
N ASP A 6 13.42 -9.01 -1.85
CA ASP A 6 12.21 -8.20 -1.64
C ASP A 6 11.86 -8.02 -0.16
N ALA A 7 12.06 -9.05 0.68
CA ALA A 7 11.78 -9.01 2.11
C ALA A 7 12.82 -8.17 2.88
N ASP A 8 14.11 -8.30 2.55
CA ASP A 8 15.19 -7.49 3.11
C ASP A 8 15.01 -6.00 2.79
N THR A 9 14.50 -5.67 1.59
CA THR A 9 14.19 -4.27 1.25
C THR A 9 13.00 -3.75 2.06
N GLN A 10 12.01 -4.59 2.40
CA GLN A 10 10.88 -4.17 3.25
C GLN A 10 11.34 -3.88 4.68
N GLU A 11 12.07 -4.81 5.30
CA GLU A 11 12.49 -4.68 6.69
C GLU A 11 13.40 -3.46 6.88
N THR A 12 14.33 -3.23 5.94
CA THR A 12 15.18 -2.02 5.92
C THR A 12 14.37 -0.74 5.70
N THR A 13 13.34 -0.76 4.84
CA THR A 13 12.47 0.42 4.63
C THR A 13 11.65 0.75 5.89
N LEU A 14 11.14 -0.26 6.60
CA LEU A 14 10.39 -0.05 7.85
C LEU A 14 11.31 0.44 8.96
N GLN A 15 12.50 -0.15 9.12
CA GLN A 15 13.49 0.33 10.09
C GLN A 15 13.87 1.80 9.84
N GLN A 16 14.05 2.20 8.57
CA GLN A 16 14.30 3.60 8.21
C GLN A 16 13.14 4.52 8.61
N MET A 17 11.89 4.06 8.51
CA MET A 17 10.72 4.86 8.91
C MET A 17 10.73 5.24 10.40
N GLN A 18 11.42 4.49 11.27
CA GLN A 18 11.58 4.89 12.67
C GLN A 18 12.33 6.21 12.84
N THR A 19 13.15 6.60 11.85
CA THR A 19 13.89 7.87 11.87
C THR A 19 13.16 9.02 11.18
N TYR A 20 12.00 8.74 10.56
CA TYR A 20 11.26 9.73 9.80
C TYR A 20 10.56 10.76 10.70
N SER A 21 10.44 11.98 10.19
CA SER A 21 9.68 13.04 10.83
C SER A 21 8.17 12.78 10.75
N GLN A 22 7.41 13.44 11.62
CA GLN A 22 5.94 13.32 11.65
C GLN A 22 5.32 13.58 10.27
N THR A 23 5.73 14.63 9.57
CA THR A 23 5.21 14.98 8.24
C THR A 23 5.49 13.90 7.20
N GLN A 24 6.66 13.25 7.26
CA GLN A 24 7.01 12.13 6.39
C GLN A 24 6.15 10.90 6.68
N LEU A 25 5.96 10.57 7.96
CA LEU A 25 5.10 9.47 8.39
C LEU A 25 3.64 9.71 8.00
N LEU A 26 3.11 10.92 8.19
CA LEU A 26 1.76 11.29 7.77
C LEU A 26 1.59 11.18 6.25
N LYS A 27 2.58 11.63 5.46
CA LYS A 27 2.54 11.50 4.00
C LYS A 27 2.44 10.04 3.55
N ILE A 28 3.14 9.13 4.23
CA ILE A 28 3.06 7.69 3.96
C ILE A 28 1.71 7.14 4.44
N ALA A 29 1.30 7.48 5.67
CA ALA A 29 0.06 7.02 6.31
C ALA A 29 -1.20 7.46 5.56
N GLN A 30 -1.16 8.61 4.88
CA GLN A 30 -2.25 9.14 4.05
C GLN A 30 -2.10 8.81 2.57
N GLN A 31 -1.03 8.13 2.17
CA GLN A 31 -0.81 7.77 0.77
C GLN A 31 -1.96 6.87 0.28
N ARG A 32 -2.55 7.26 -0.86
CA ARG A 32 -3.61 6.50 -1.53
C ARG A 32 -3.01 5.67 -2.67
N VAL A 33 -3.56 4.49 -2.89
CA VAL A 33 -3.32 3.75 -4.13
C VAL A 33 -3.91 4.59 -5.26
N SER A 34 -3.14 4.84 -6.33
CA SER A 34 -3.65 5.62 -7.48
C SER A 34 -4.95 5.00 -8.00
N ASN A 35 -5.94 5.84 -8.30
CA ASN A 35 -7.23 5.42 -8.86
C ASN A 35 -7.04 4.54 -10.11
N PHE A 36 -5.99 4.80 -10.89
CA PHE A 36 -5.62 3.98 -12.05
C PHE A 36 -5.30 2.51 -11.68
N HIS A 37 -4.57 2.29 -10.59
CA HIS A 37 -4.27 0.93 -10.11
C HIS A 37 -5.52 0.22 -9.59
N LYS A 38 -6.46 0.96 -8.98
CA LYS A 38 -7.73 0.41 -8.50
C LYS A 38 -8.60 -0.07 -9.67
N SER A 39 -8.84 0.78 -10.67
CA SER A 39 -9.64 0.41 -11.85
C SER A 39 -9.02 -0.75 -12.65
N ARG A 40 -7.68 -0.77 -12.76
CA ARG A 40 -6.97 -1.88 -13.41
C ARG A 40 -7.13 -3.18 -12.63
N HIS A 41 -6.99 -3.13 -11.31
CA HIS A 41 -7.18 -4.30 -10.44
C HIS A 41 -8.62 -4.85 -10.53
N GLU A 42 -9.63 -3.98 -10.54
CA GLU A 42 -11.05 -4.37 -10.71
C GLU A 42 -11.29 -5.05 -12.06
N SER A 43 -10.77 -4.48 -13.15
CA SER A 43 -10.88 -5.08 -14.49
C SER A 43 -10.22 -6.46 -14.57
N LEU A 44 -9.04 -6.61 -13.96
CA LEU A 44 -8.33 -7.89 -13.92
C LEU A 44 -9.05 -8.93 -13.05
N LEU A 45 -9.67 -8.51 -11.93
CA LEU A 45 -10.50 -9.38 -11.10
C LEU A 45 -11.74 -9.88 -11.86
N GLU A 46 -12.41 -9.00 -12.60
CA GLU A 46 -13.57 -9.38 -13.42
C GLU A 46 -13.18 -10.43 -14.47
N ARG A 47 -12.04 -10.24 -15.14
CA ARG A 47 -11.51 -11.21 -16.11
C ARG A 47 -11.08 -12.52 -15.45
N ASN A 48 -10.57 -12.46 -14.22
CA ASN A 48 -10.24 -13.64 -13.44
C ASN A 48 -11.50 -14.46 -13.12
N GLN A 49 -12.56 -13.80 -12.64
CA GLN A 49 -13.85 -14.43 -12.35
C GLN A 49 -14.50 -15.05 -13.60
N LYS A 50 -14.39 -14.39 -14.75
CA LYS A 50 -14.88 -14.89 -16.04
C LYS A 50 -13.99 -15.99 -16.65
N GLY A 51 -12.84 -16.30 -16.05
CA GLY A 51 -11.89 -17.28 -16.58
C GLY A 51 -11.17 -16.84 -17.86
N THR A 52 -11.27 -15.56 -18.25
CA THR A 52 -10.67 -14.98 -19.47
C THR A 52 -9.36 -14.26 -19.19
N ILE A 53 -8.84 -14.37 -17.97
CA ILE A 53 -7.55 -13.81 -17.58
C ILE A 53 -6.42 -14.59 -18.23
N THR A 54 -5.51 -13.88 -18.88
CA THR A 54 -4.29 -14.48 -19.44
C THR A 54 -3.25 -14.75 -18.33
N PRO A 55 -2.28 -15.64 -18.56
CA PRO A 55 -1.17 -15.84 -17.62
C PRO A 55 -0.42 -14.53 -17.30
N GLN A 56 -0.23 -13.66 -18.30
CA GLN A 56 0.43 -12.36 -18.12
C GLN A 56 -0.39 -11.41 -17.23
N GLU A 57 -1.71 -11.37 -17.42
CA GLU A 57 -2.62 -10.57 -16.60
C GLU A 57 -2.76 -11.10 -15.18
N ARG A 58 -2.64 -12.42 -14.99
CA ARG A 58 -2.60 -13.01 -13.65
C ARG A 58 -1.33 -12.59 -12.89
N LEU A 59 -0.19 -12.52 -13.57
CA LEU A 59 1.04 -11.97 -12.99
C LEU A 59 0.89 -10.48 -12.67
N GLU A 60 0.26 -9.71 -13.56
CA GLU A 60 -0.04 -8.29 -13.33
C GLU A 60 -0.96 -8.09 -12.10
N LEU A 61 -2.00 -8.91 -11.97
CA LEU A 61 -2.91 -8.88 -10.83
C LEU A 61 -2.18 -9.21 -9.51
N GLN A 62 -1.27 -10.19 -9.53
CA GLN A 62 -0.48 -10.55 -8.37
C GLN A 62 0.49 -9.43 -7.98
N ASP A 63 1.15 -8.80 -8.95
CA ASP A 63 2.05 -7.66 -8.71
C ASP A 63 1.30 -6.44 -8.15
N LEU A 64 0.12 -6.11 -8.71
CA LEU A 64 -0.74 -5.05 -8.19
C LEU A 64 -1.16 -5.32 -6.75
N ARG A 65 -1.50 -6.58 -6.42
CA ARG A 65 -1.86 -6.98 -5.06
C ARG A 65 -0.67 -6.85 -4.10
N LEU A 66 0.51 -7.35 -4.48
CA LEU A 66 1.72 -7.20 -3.68
C LEU A 66 2.08 -5.73 -3.44
N LYS A 67 1.93 -4.87 -4.44
CA LYS A 67 2.15 -3.42 -4.29
C LYS A 67 1.16 -2.78 -3.33
N ALA A 68 -0.13 -3.16 -3.40
CA ALA A 68 -1.15 -2.69 -2.48
C ALA A 68 -0.88 -3.15 -1.04
N ASP A 69 -0.55 -4.42 -0.85
CA ASP A 69 -0.23 -5.01 0.47
C ASP A 69 0.99 -4.31 1.09
N ARG A 70 2.05 -4.07 0.30
CA ARG A 70 3.24 -3.32 0.74
C ARG A 70 2.90 -1.90 1.18
N LEU A 71 2.03 -1.22 0.43
CA LEU A 71 1.59 0.13 0.82
C LEU A 71 0.80 0.07 2.13
N MET A 72 -0.11 -0.89 2.28
CA MET A 72 -0.92 -1.04 3.48
C MET A 72 -0.07 -1.33 4.73
N LEU A 73 0.96 -2.18 4.62
CA LEU A 73 1.92 -2.44 5.69
C LEU A 73 2.66 -1.17 6.11
N ARG A 74 3.18 -0.39 5.15
CA ARG A 74 3.88 0.87 5.44
C ARG A 74 2.94 1.88 6.10
N LYS A 75 1.67 1.95 5.68
CA LYS A 75 0.67 2.82 6.30
C LYS A 75 0.39 2.42 7.75
N ALA A 76 0.16 1.12 8.00
CA ALA A 76 -0.07 0.60 9.34
C ALA A 76 1.12 0.89 10.26
N TYR A 77 2.34 0.66 9.77
CA TYR A 77 3.56 0.94 10.53
C TYR A 77 3.77 2.45 10.79
N ALA A 78 3.46 3.31 9.82
CA ALA A 78 3.51 4.75 10.03
C ALA A 78 2.52 5.21 11.10
N TRP A 79 1.30 4.66 11.10
CA TRP A 79 0.30 4.94 12.14
C TRP A 79 0.74 4.45 13.52
N ASP A 80 1.35 3.26 13.60
CA ASP A 80 1.89 2.72 14.84
C ASP A 80 3.01 3.61 15.43
N ILE A 81 3.97 4.06 14.60
CA ILE A 81 5.01 5.00 15.03
C ILE A 81 4.40 6.34 15.46
N LEU A 82 3.39 6.85 14.75
CA LEU A 82 2.72 8.10 15.12
C LEU A 82 2.01 7.97 16.46
N GLY A 83 1.28 6.86 16.68
CA GLY A 83 0.57 6.58 17.92
C GLY A 83 1.51 6.40 19.13
N THR A 84 2.61 5.67 18.96
CA THR A 84 3.65 5.52 20.01
C THR A 84 4.32 6.85 20.38
N ARG A 85 4.34 7.81 19.46
CA ARG A 85 4.84 9.18 19.70
C ARG A 85 3.78 10.14 20.25
N GLY A 86 2.57 9.65 20.53
CA GLY A 86 1.47 10.45 21.07
C GLY A 86 0.75 11.32 20.04
N TYR A 87 0.98 11.11 18.74
CA TYR A 87 0.21 11.79 17.70
C TYR A 87 -1.13 11.07 17.53
N SER A 88 -2.21 11.81 17.78
CA SER A 88 -3.55 11.35 17.43
C SER A 88 -3.68 11.35 15.91
N MET A 89 -4.28 10.30 15.37
CA MET A 89 -4.69 10.21 13.98
C MET A 89 -5.47 11.49 13.69
N PRO A 90 -5.01 12.42 12.81
CA PRO A 90 -5.87 13.49 12.34
C PRO A 90 -7.14 12.79 11.90
N GLU A 91 -8.24 13.15 12.57
CA GLU A 91 -9.59 12.72 12.25
C GLU A 91 -9.63 12.72 10.73
N LEU A 92 -9.73 11.51 10.15
CA LEU A 92 -9.70 11.35 8.70
C LEU A 92 -10.83 12.23 8.23
N GLU A 93 -10.51 13.46 7.80
CA GLU A 93 -11.53 14.38 7.42
C GLU A 93 -12.32 13.65 6.35
N GLU A 94 -13.57 13.40 6.70
CA GLU A 94 -14.59 12.67 5.97
C GLU A 94 -15.04 13.55 4.80
N SER A 95 -14.09 14.14 4.08
CA SER A 95 -14.28 15.19 3.10
C SER A 95 -13.70 14.79 1.76
N GLU A 96 -14.07 13.60 1.27
CA GLU A 96 -13.96 13.29 -0.17
C GLU A 96 -14.83 12.08 -0.62
N PHE A 97 -15.88 11.75 0.15
CA PHE A 97 -16.97 10.86 -0.29
C PHE A 97 -18.28 11.66 -0.51
N SER A 98 -18.17 12.87 -1.04
CA SER A 98 -19.26 13.69 -1.57
C SER A 98 -18.71 14.30 -2.86
N GLU A 99 -19.23 14.13 -4.07
CA GLU A 99 -20.48 13.60 -4.64
C GLU A 99 -20.16 12.80 -5.91
#